data_AF-A0A4R6TC88-F1
#
_entry.id   AF-A0A4R6TC88-F1
#
_cell.length_a   1.000
_cell.length_b   1.000
_cell.length_c   1.000
_cell.angle_alpha   90.00
_cell.angle_beta   90.00
_cell.angle_gamma   90.00
#
_symmetry.space_group_name_H-M   'P 1'
#
loop_
_entity.id
_entity.type
_entity.pdbx_description
1 polymer ?
#
loop_
_entity_poly.entity_id
_entity_poly.type
_entity_poly.pdbx_seq_one_letter_code
_entity_poly.pdbx_strand_id
1 'polypeptide(L)'
;MQDEIQKLFDRMTDPKESEAYHFADKLGSLADEEIKDKLIELVKGEDWEVSYLACRALSKTKFNEEALDAIFEKIFDRNNKAIQGAFVQILEEFDLNNRFVDLFRVYLFGNFKASTLAKDYLDGIEFDITPRTIKKAEKHWNHYLHNPEDEGSLAIKKSEVEPMFKELKDLFE
;
A
#
# COMPACT_ATOMS: atom_id res chain seq x y z
N MET A 1 -7.48 22.43 21.65
CA MET A 1 -7.42 21.08 21.05
C MET A 1 -7.60 21.15 19.53
N GLN A 2 -8.75 21.58 18.99
CA GLN A 2 -8.91 21.74 17.51
C GLN A 2 -7.87 22.69 16.89
N ASP A 3 -7.62 23.86 17.50
CA ASP A 3 -6.58 24.79 17.04
C ASP A 3 -5.16 24.20 17.06
N GLU A 4 -4.89 23.25 17.96
CA GLU A 4 -3.59 22.60 18.05
C GLU A 4 -3.45 21.51 16.99
N ILE A 5 -4.50 20.72 16.76
CA ILE A 5 -4.56 19.72 15.68
C ILE A 5 -4.41 20.40 14.33
N GLN A 6 -5.12 21.51 14.09
CA GLN A 6 -4.99 22.25 12.83
C GLN A 6 -3.55 22.74 12.61
N LYS A 7 -2.89 23.29 13.64
CA LYS A 7 -1.47 23.67 13.55
C LYS A 7 -0.55 22.51 13.21
N LEU A 8 -0.85 21.29 13.69
CA LEU A 8 -0.06 20.11 13.33
C LEU A 8 -0.24 19.76 11.84
N PHE A 9 -1.46 19.82 11.32
CA PHE A 9 -1.72 19.64 9.89
C PHE A 9 -0.99 20.71 9.07
N ASP A 10 -1.12 21.98 9.44
CA ASP A 10 -0.50 23.09 8.71
C ASP A 10 1.02 22.90 8.61
N ARG A 11 1.68 22.50 9.71
CA ARG A 11 3.12 22.23 9.71
C ARG A 11 3.48 20.96 8.95
N MET A 12 2.69 19.90 9.05
CA MET A 12 2.93 18.67 8.27
C MET A 12 2.86 18.96 6.76
N THR A 13 1.97 19.85 6.32
CA THR A 13 1.76 20.17 4.90
C THR A 13 2.56 21.37 4.39
N ASP A 14 3.38 22.01 5.24
CA ASP A 14 4.21 23.14 4.82
C ASP A 14 5.48 22.62 4.12
N PRO A 15 5.68 22.92 2.82
CA PRO A 15 6.86 22.46 2.08
C PRO A 15 8.19 23.04 2.60
N LYS A 16 8.14 24.06 3.47
CA LYS A 16 9.32 24.65 4.13
C LYS A 16 9.60 24.04 5.50
N GLU A 17 8.71 23.17 5.99
CA GLU A 17 8.86 22.56 7.31
C GLU A 17 9.84 21.40 7.25
N SER A 18 11.06 21.62 7.76
CA SER A 18 12.09 20.59 7.83
C SER A 18 11.73 19.42 8.75
N GLU A 19 10.80 19.65 9.70
CA GLU A 19 10.34 18.66 10.66
C GLU A 19 8.96 18.07 10.31
N ALA A 20 8.52 18.13 9.05
CA ALA A 20 7.18 17.70 8.62
C ALA A 20 6.83 16.27 9.08
N TYR A 21 7.82 15.37 9.03
CA TYR A 21 7.72 14.00 9.52
C TYR A 21 7.40 13.89 11.03
N HIS A 22 7.93 14.80 11.86
CA HIS A 22 7.62 14.83 13.29
C HIS A 22 6.16 15.23 13.54
N PHE A 23 5.59 16.11 12.71
CA PHE A 23 4.17 16.47 12.80
C PHE A 23 3.26 15.35 12.32
N ALA A 24 3.65 14.63 11.26
CA ALA A 24 2.97 13.42 10.81
C ALA A 24 2.91 12.37 11.92
N ASP A 25 4.05 12.04 12.53
CA ASP A 25 4.12 11.06 13.62
C ASP A 25 3.24 11.49 14.82
N LYS A 26 3.27 12.78 15.16
CA LYS A 26 2.46 13.33 16.24
C LYS A 26 0.96 13.27 15.92
N LEU A 27 0.55 13.61 14.71
CA LEU A 27 -0.85 13.47 14.26
C LEU A 27 -1.31 12.02 14.36
N GLY A 28 -0.48 11.07 13.90
CA GLY A 28 -0.76 9.65 14.01
C GLY A 28 -0.98 9.20 15.46
N SER A 29 -0.12 9.65 16.38
CA SER A 29 -0.23 9.30 17.82
C SER A 29 -1.48 9.86 18.51
N LEU A 30 -2.07 10.92 17.95
CA LEU A 30 -3.25 11.60 18.48
C LEU A 30 -4.54 11.22 17.73
N ALA A 31 -4.45 10.37 16.71
CA ALA A 31 -5.54 10.18 15.76
C ALA A 31 -6.78 9.57 16.40
N ASP A 32 -7.86 10.33 16.34
CA ASP A 32 -9.24 9.85 16.48
C ASP A 32 -9.88 9.71 15.08
N GLU A 33 -11.21 9.52 15.04
CA GLU A 33 -11.96 9.40 13.79
C GLU A 33 -11.80 10.64 12.89
N GLU A 34 -11.86 11.85 13.46
CA GLU A 34 -11.78 13.11 12.71
C GLU A 34 -10.40 13.31 12.10
N ILE A 35 -9.34 13.07 12.88
CA ILE A 35 -7.96 13.16 12.40
C ILE A 35 -7.70 12.10 11.33
N LYS A 36 -8.16 10.87 11.54
CA LYS A 36 -8.03 9.77 10.57
C LYS A 36 -8.72 10.12 9.25
N ASP A 37 -9.96 10.60 9.28
CA ASP A 37 -10.69 10.98 8.06
C ASP A 37 -9.94 12.07 7.28
N LYS A 38 -9.43 13.09 7.97
CA LYS A 38 -8.64 14.15 7.34
C LYS A 38 -7.30 13.64 6.78
N LEU A 39 -6.64 12.71 7.46
CA LEU A 39 -5.43 12.07 6.93
C LEU A 39 -5.74 11.25 5.66
N ILE A 40 -6.87 10.52 5.62
CA ILE A 40 -7.31 9.79 4.43
C ILE A 40 -7.57 10.75 3.26
N GLU A 41 -8.19 11.90 3.51
CA GLU A 41 -8.36 12.95 2.48
C GLU A 41 -7.02 13.42 1.93
N LEU A 42 -6.01 13.62 2.79
CA LEU A 42 -4.66 14.01 2.36
C LEU A 42 -3.95 12.93 1.56
N VAL A 43 -4.12 11.64 1.90
CA VAL A 43 -3.61 10.53 1.07
C VAL A 43 -4.18 10.60 -0.34
N LYS A 44 -5.46 10.95 -0.48
CA LYS A 44 -6.16 11.04 -1.77
C LYS A 44 -5.90 12.35 -2.52
N GLY A 45 -5.20 13.31 -1.90
CA GLY A 45 -4.83 14.59 -2.51
C GLY A 45 -3.84 14.47 -3.66
N GLU A 46 -3.57 15.56 -4.37
CA GLU A 46 -2.67 15.55 -5.54
C GLU A 46 -1.19 15.67 -5.18
N ASP A 47 -0.86 16.36 -4.09
CA ASP A 47 0.52 16.52 -3.61
C ASP A 47 1.03 15.20 -3.03
N TRP A 48 2.02 14.61 -3.70
CA TRP A 48 2.52 13.29 -3.34
C TRP A 48 3.37 13.29 -2.06
N GLU A 49 4.05 14.39 -1.74
CA GLU A 49 4.86 14.50 -0.52
C GLU A 49 3.93 14.57 0.69
N VAL A 50 2.88 15.39 0.59
CA VAL A 50 1.80 15.46 1.59
C VAL A 50 1.09 14.11 1.71
N SER A 51 0.77 13.46 0.59
CA SER A 51 0.14 12.14 0.58
C SER A 51 1.00 11.12 1.34
N TYR A 52 2.32 11.12 1.10
CA TYR A 52 3.26 10.22 1.76
C TYR A 52 3.34 10.48 3.27
N LEU A 53 3.40 11.75 3.68
CA LEU A 53 3.36 12.13 5.09
C LEU A 53 2.06 11.68 5.78
N ALA A 54 0.92 11.80 5.08
CA ALA A 54 -0.35 11.31 5.58
C ALA A 54 -0.36 9.77 5.73
N CYS A 55 0.23 9.03 4.78
CA CYS A 55 0.40 7.58 4.92
C CYS A 55 1.22 7.22 6.16
N ARG A 56 2.33 7.94 6.40
CA ARG A 56 3.18 7.75 7.58
C ARG A 56 2.44 8.07 8.88
N ALA A 57 1.65 9.14 8.92
CA ALA A 57 0.82 9.44 10.08
C ALA A 57 -0.18 8.30 10.34
N LEU A 58 -0.85 7.82 9.29
CA LEU A 58 -1.83 6.72 9.39
C LEU A 58 -1.21 5.41 9.90
N SER A 59 0.06 5.13 9.59
CA SER A 59 0.74 3.92 10.09
C SER A 59 0.97 3.91 11.61
N LYS A 60 0.87 5.08 12.25
CA LYS A 60 0.95 5.20 13.72
C LYS A 60 -0.43 5.16 14.39
N THR A 61 -1.49 4.93 13.62
CA THR A 61 -2.87 4.86 14.12
C THR A 61 -3.34 3.42 14.32
N LYS A 62 -4.50 3.25 14.96
CA LYS A 62 -5.19 1.96 15.07
C LYS A 62 -6.04 1.60 13.84
N PHE A 63 -6.17 2.51 12.86
CA PHE A 63 -7.09 2.40 11.73
C PHE A 63 -6.43 1.72 10.53
N ASN A 64 -5.91 0.51 10.75
CA ASN A 64 -5.09 -0.21 9.78
C ASN A 64 -5.83 -0.44 8.46
N GLU A 65 -7.07 -0.92 8.53
CA GLU A 65 -7.85 -1.32 7.35
C GLU A 65 -8.21 -0.12 6.48
N GLU A 66 -8.75 0.94 7.09
CA GLU A 66 -9.16 2.16 6.39
C GLU A 66 -7.97 2.90 5.79
N ALA A 67 -6.83 2.90 6.49
CA ALA A 67 -5.58 3.45 5.98
C ALA A 67 -5.10 2.66 4.75
N LEU A 68 -5.04 1.32 4.85
CA LEU A 68 -4.59 0.47 3.75
C LEU A 68 -5.49 0.60 2.52
N ASP A 69 -6.80 0.71 2.70
CA ASP A 69 -7.73 0.93 1.60
C ASP A 69 -7.39 2.23 0.84
N ALA A 70 -7.16 3.33 1.55
CA ALA A 70 -6.77 4.60 0.94
C ALA A 70 -5.38 4.54 0.28
N ILE A 71 -4.41 3.87 0.91
CA ILE A 71 -3.04 3.76 0.41
C ILE A 71 -3.00 2.88 -0.85
N PHE A 72 -3.72 1.77 -0.89
CA PHE A 72 -3.80 0.94 -2.11
C PHE A 72 -4.52 1.65 -3.25
N GLU A 73 -5.59 2.41 -2.98
CA GLU A 73 -6.18 3.30 -3.98
C GLU A 73 -5.12 4.26 -4.56
N LYS A 74 -4.30 4.87 -3.70
CA LYS A 74 -3.22 5.77 -4.10
C LYS A 74 -2.11 5.08 -4.91
N ILE A 75 -1.73 3.87 -4.53
CA ILE A 75 -0.75 3.04 -5.27
C ILE A 75 -1.27 2.72 -6.68
N PHE A 76 -2.55 2.38 -6.83
CA PHE A 76 -3.11 1.99 -8.12
C PHE A 76 -3.52 3.17 -9.01
N ASP A 77 -3.43 4.40 -8.53
CA ASP A 77 -3.60 5.58 -9.36
C ASP A 77 -2.49 5.64 -10.43
N ARG A 78 -2.93 5.73 -11.69
CA ARG A 78 -2.05 5.77 -12.87
C ARG A 78 -1.14 7.00 -12.86
N ASN A 79 -1.59 8.10 -12.27
CA ASN A 79 -0.79 9.32 -12.15
C ASN A 79 0.42 9.12 -11.24
N ASN A 80 0.36 8.15 -10.33
CA ASN A 80 1.42 7.87 -9.36
C ASN A 80 2.39 6.79 -9.85
N LYS A 81 2.27 6.27 -11.08
CA LYS A 81 3.09 5.14 -11.56
C LYS A 81 4.60 5.36 -11.34
N ALA A 82 5.11 6.58 -11.48
CA ALA A 82 6.54 6.89 -11.25
C ALA A 82 6.96 6.81 -9.76
N ILE A 83 6.03 7.09 -8.85
CA ILE A 83 6.28 7.21 -7.40
C ILE A 83 5.64 6.08 -6.57
N GLN A 84 4.96 5.12 -7.20
CA GLN A 84 4.31 3.97 -6.54
C GLN A 84 5.20 3.32 -5.49
N GLY A 85 6.49 3.12 -5.80
CA GLY A 85 7.42 2.48 -4.88
C GLY A 85 7.62 3.20 -3.55
N ALA A 86 7.33 4.50 -3.45
CA ALA A 86 7.33 5.22 -2.17
C ALA A 86 6.13 4.81 -1.31
N PHE A 87 4.93 4.76 -1.90
CA PHE A 87 3.71 4.31 -1.22
C PHE A 87 3.72 2.82 -0.91
N VAL A 88 4.42 1.99 -1.69
CA VAL A 88 4.59 0.57 -1.34
C VAL A 88 5.58 0.40 -0.19
N GLN A 89 6.60 1.25 -0.10
CA GLN A 89 7.59 1.18 0.98
C GLN A 89 6.93 1.42 2.35
N ILE A 90 6.05 2.41 2.48
CA ILE A 90 5.40 2.70 3.77
C ILE A 90 4.51 1.56 4.28
N LEU A 91 4.14 0.59 3.42
CA LEU A 91 3.38 -0.59 3.83
C LEU A 91 4.12 -1.45 4.86
N GLU A 92 5.45 -1.34 4.97
CA GLU A 92 6.25 -2.02 6.01
C GLU A 92 5.82 -1.67 7.44
N GLU A 93 5.15 -0.52 7.62
CA GLU A 93 4.67 -0.02 8.91
C GLU A 93 3.24 -0.49 9.24
N PHE A 94 2.61 -1.30 8.38
CA PHE A 94 1.22 -1.76 8.53
C PHE A 94 1.13 -3.27 8.74
N ASP A 95 0.04 -3.73 9.34
CA ASP A 95 -0.34 -5.14 9.32
C ASP A 95 -0.97 -5.48 7.96
N LEU A 96 -0.28 -6.32 7.18
CA LEU A 96 -0.67 -6.69 5.81
C LEU A 96 -1.26 -8.10 5.72
N ASN A 97 -1.50 -8.81 6.83
CA ASN A 97 -1.89 -10.23 6.83
C ASN A 97 -3.15 -10.50 5.99
N ASN A 98 -4.06 -9.53 5.90
CA ASN A 98 -5.29 -9.61 5.11
C ASN A 98 -5.21 -8.95 3.71
N ARG A 99 -4.02 -8.52 3.27
CA ARG A 99 -3.81 -7.76 2.01
C ARG A 99 -3.04 -8.52 0.93
N PHE A 100 -3.02 -9.85 0.98
CA PHE A 100 -2.38 -10.70 -0.04
C PHE A 100 -2.77 -10.30 -1.47
N VAL A 101 -4.07 -10.16 -1.76
CA VAL A 101 -4.56 -9.86 -3.12
C VAL A 101 -4.06 -8.51 -3.60
N ASP A 102 -4.02 -7.50 -2.71
CA ASP A 102 -3.59 -6.16 -3.07
C ASP A 102 -2.09 -6.10 -3.31
N LEU A 103 -1.28 -6.72 -2.44
CA LEU A 103 0.16 -6.88 -2.66
C LEU A 103 0.46 -7.67 -3.93
N PHE A 104 -0.29 -8.75 -4.18
CA PHE A 104 -0.16 -9.54 -5.40
C PHE A 104 -0.44 -8.71 -6.66
N ARG A 105 -1.44 -7.83 -6.62
CA ARG A 105 -1.68 -6.87 -7.71
C ARG A 105 -0.55 -5.87 -7.87
N VAL A 106 0.02 -5.35 -6.78
CA VAL A 106 1.19 -4.45 -6.84
C VAL A 106 2.39 -5.19 -7.46
N TYR A 107 2.61 -6.44 -7.08
CA TYR A 107 3.65 -7.27 -7.66
C TYR A 107 3.46 -7.48 -9.17
N LEU A 108 2.23 -7.72 -9.63
CA LEU A 108 1.96 -7.92 -11.05
C LEU A 108 2.06 -6.61 -11.86
N PHE A 109 1.47 -5.51 -11.37
CA PHE A 109 1.22 -4.31 -12.17
C PHE A 109 1.96 -3.05 -11.67
N GLY A 110 2.77 -3.15 -10.63
CA GLY A 110 3.54 -2.04 -10.10
C GLY A 110 4.72 -1.67 -11.00
N ASN A 111 5.27 -0.46 -10.83
CA ASN A 111 6.59 -0.15 -11.37
C ASN A 111 7.68 -1.07 -10.76
N PHE A 112 8.90 -1.05 -11.29
CA PHE A 112 9.98 -1.94 -10.83
C PHE A 112 10.19 -1.93 -9.30
N LYS A 113 10.27 -0.75 -8.67
CA LYS A 113 10.45 -0.62 -7.21
C LYS A 113 9.24 -1.19 -6.45
N ALA A 114 8.03 -0.82 -6.87
CA ALA A 114 6.78 -1.29 -6.27
C ALA A 114 6.63 -2.81 -6.38
N SER A 115 6.91 -3.37 -7.56
CA SER A 115 6.86 -4.81 -7.79
C SER A 115 7.88 -5.56 -6.94
N THR A 116 9.09 -5.03 -6.76
CA THR A 116 10.15 -5.68 -5.97
C THR A 116 9.74 -5.71 -4.49
N LEU A 117 9.36 -4.56 -3.92
CA LEU A 117 8.92 -4.48 -2.52
C LEU A 117 7.68 -5.37 -2.26
N ALA A 118 6.72 -5.38 -3.18
CA ALA A 118 5.56 -6.25 -3.04
C ALA A 118 5.93 -7.73 -3.06
N LYS A 119 6.95 -8.14 -3.83
CA LYS A 119 7.47 -9.52 -3.79
C LYS A 119 8.07 -9.85 -2.43
N ASP A 120 8.89 -8.94 -1.88
CA ASP A 120 9.51 -9.12 -0.57
C ASP A 120 8.43 -9.31 0.52
N TYR A 121 7.34 -8.53 0.47
CA TYR A 121 6.22 -8.71 1.40
C TYR A 121 5.46 -10.01 1.17
N LEU A 122 5.21 -10.40 -0.08
CA LEU A 122 4.54 -11.67 -0.40
C LEU A 122 5.32 -12.89 0.10
N ASP A 123 6.65 -12.79 0.15
CA ASP A 123 7.52 -13.87 0.61
C ASP A 123 7.77 -13.84 2.13
N GLY A 124 7.70 -12.66 2.75
CA GLY A 124 8.05 -12.46 4.15
C GLY A 124 6.88 -12.48 5.14
N ILE A 125 5.64 -12.28 4.67
CA ILE A 125 4.47 -12.13 5.53
C ILE A 125 3.65 -13.42 5.57
N GLU A 126 3.17 -13.78 6.76
CA GLU A 126 2.19 -14.85 6.93
C GLU A 126 0.78 -14.30 6.71
N PHE A 127 0.16 -14.67 5.59
CA PHE A 127 -1.16 -14.16 5.19
C PHE A 127 -2.31 -15.03 5.69
N ASP A 128 -3.42 -14.37 6.02
CA ASP A 128 -4.72 -15.01 6.27
C ASP A 128 -5.35 -15.47 4.93
N ILE A 129 -4.84 -16.57 4.39
CA ILE A 129 -5.29 -17.10 3.11
C ILE A 129 -6.62 -17.82 3.27
N THR A 130 -7.52 -17.60 2.31
CA THR A 130 -8.76 -18.35 2.16
C THR A 130 -8.92 -18.81 0.71
N PRO A 131 -9.78 -19.81 0.41
CA PRO A 131 -10.09 -20.17 -0.96
C PRO A 131 -10.62 -19.00 -1.80
N ARG A 132 -11.26 -18.01 -1.16
CA ARG A 132 -11.72 -16.78 -1.83
C ARG A 132 -10.55 -15.87 -2.19
N THR A 133 -9.55 -15.75 -1.33
CA THR A 133 -8.31 -15.01 -1.56
C THR A 133 -7.60 -15.53 -2.81
N ILE A 134 -7.43 -16.86 -2.91
CA ILE A 134 -6.79 -17.53 -4.05
C ILE A 134 -7.56 -17.24 -5.35
N LYS A 135 -8.89 -17.44 -5.36
CA LYS A 135 -9.72 -17.17 -6.56
C LYS A 135 -9.62 -15.71 -7.04
N LYS A 136 -9.53 -14.74 -6.12
CA LYS A 136 -9.33 -13.33 -6.49
C LYS A 136 -7.96 -13.10 -7.11
N ALA A 137 -6.90 -13.66 -6.52
CA ALA A 137 -5.55 -13.54 -7.05
C ALA A 137 -5.41 -14.21 -8.43
N GLU A 138 -5.99 -15.39 -8.64
CA GLU A 138 -6.04 -16.06 -9.94
C GLU A 138 -6.68 -15.20 -11.03
N LYS A 139 -7.73 -14.43 -10.70
CA LYS A 139 -8.33 -13.49 -11.65
C LYS A 139 -7.33 -12.44 -12.11
N HIS A 140 -6.52 -11.89 -11.21
CA HIS A 140 -5.48 -10.91 -11.55
C HIS A 140 -4.34 -11.55 -12.35
N TRP A 141 -3.94 -12.77 -11.99
CA TRP A 141 -2.95 -13.51 -12.74
C TRP A 141 -3.41 -13.81 -14.18
N ASN A 142 -4.64 -14.28 -14.35
CA ASN A 142 -5.22 -14.51 -15.67
C ASN A 142 -5.28 -13.22 -16.50
N HIS A 143 -5.54 -12.07 -15.89
CA HIS A 143 -5.47 -10.79 -16.60
C HIS A 143 -4.04 -10.49 -17.07
N TYR A 144 -3.05 -10.69 -16.19
CA TYR A 144 -1.63 -10.45 -16.49
C TYR A 144 -1.09 -11.38 -17.58
N LEU A 145 -1.48 -12.66 -17.60
CA LEU A 145 -1.09 -13.62 -18.66
C LEU A 145 -1.40 -13.11 -20.07
N HIS A 146 -2.46 -12.32 -20.22
CA HIS A 146 -2.88 -11.75 -21.50
C HIS A 146 -2.41 -10.29 -21.69
N ASN A 147 -1.94 -9.63 -20.63
CA ASN A 147 -1.59 -8.21 -20.61
C ASN A 147 -0.36 -7.97 -19.70
N PRO A 148 0.83 -8.51 -20.05
CA PRO A 148 2.04 -8.26 -19.27
C PRO A 148 2.48 -6.79 -19.39
N GLU A 149 3.11 -6.25 -18.34
CA GLU A 149 3.55 -4.84 -18.30
C GLU A 149 4.72 -4.54 -19.23
N ASP A 150 5.62 -5.51 -19.42
CA ASP A 150 6.82 -5.37 -20.24
C ASP A 150 7.23 -6.68 -20.94
N GLU A 151 8.04 -6.55 -22.00
CA GLU A 151 8.55 -7.68 -22.75
C GLU A 151 9.51 -8.52 -21.89
N GLY A 152 9.16 -9.79 -21.64
CA GLY A 152 9.96 -10.71 -20.83
C GLY A 152 9.49 -10.85 -19.39
N SER A 153 8.78 -9.87 -18.82
CA SER A 153 8.20 -9.98 -17.47
C SER A 153 7.31 -11.22 -17.29
N LEU A 154 6.54 -11.59 -18.31
CA LEU A 154 5.65 -12.75 -18.26
C LEU A 154 6.38 -14.05 -17.86
N ALA A 155 7.56 -14.30 -18.43
CA ALA A 155 8.31 -15.52 -18.14
C ALA A 155 8.77 -15.55 -16.68
N ILE A 156 9.27 -14.42 -16.17
CA ILE A 156 9.71 -14.25 -14.78
C ILE A 156 8.52 -14.43 -13.84
N LYS A 157 7.45 -13.64 -14.02
CA LYS A 157 6.24 -13.74 -13.20
C LYS A 157 5.66 -15.14 -13.21
N LYS A 158 5.63 -15.81 -14.37
CA LYS A 158 5.12 -17.18 -14.46
C LYS A 158 5.92 -18.16 -13.60
N SER A 159 7.26 -18.05 -13.62
CA SER A 159 8.13 -18.90 -12.81
C SER A 159 7.98 -18.69 -11.30
N GLU A 160 7.48 -17.52 -10.87
CA GLU A 160 7.27 -17.20 -9.45
C GLU A 160 5.82 -17.43 -8.99
N VAL A 161 4.83 -17.09 -9.82
CA VAL A 161 3.40 -17.14 -9.47
C VAL A 161 2.82 -18.55 -9.53
N GLU A 162 3.21 -19.36 -10.52
CA GLU A 162 2.64 -20.72 -10.66
C GLU A 162 2.99 -21.63 -9.48
N PRO A 163 4.25 -21.67 -8.98
CA PRO A 163 4.58 -22.38 -7.75
C PRO A 163 3.84 -21.82 -6.53
N MET A 164 3.79 -20.48 -6.38
CA MET A 164 3.06 -19.82 -5.28
C MET A 164 1.59 -20.27 -5.24
N PHE A 165 0.88 -20.29 -6.37
CA PHE A 165 -0.51 -20.75 -6.38
C PHE A 165 -0.67 -22.23 -6.12
N LYS A 166 0.30 -23.06 -6.49
CA LYS A 166 0.28 -24.47 -6.12
C LYS A 166 0.35 -24.61 -4.61
N GLU A 167 1.36 -24.00 -3.98
CA GLU A 167 1.54 -24.03 -2.53
C GLU A 167 0.31 -23.51 -1.77
N LEU A 168 -0.27 -22.40 -2.22
CA LEU A 168 -1.48 -21.84 -1.60
C LEU A 168 -2.70 -22.75 -1.72
N LYS A 169 -2.83 -23.51 -2.81
CA LYS A 169 -3.94 -24.47 -2.99
C LYS A 169 -3.76 -25.70 -2.14
N ASP A 170 -2.53 -26.19 -2.05
CA ASP A 170 -2.16 -27.36 -1.24
C ASP A 170 -2.51 -27.15 0.26
N LEU A 171 -2.67 -25.90 0.73
CA LEU A 171 -3.15 -25.58 2.09
C LEU A 171 -4.62 -25.98 2.34
N PHE A 172 -5.42 -26.22 1.29
CA PHE A 172 -6.85 -26.49 1.37
C PHE A 172 -7.28 -27.84 0.75
N GLU A 173 -6.31 -28.64 0.31
CA GLU A 173 -6.50 -30.02 -0.16
C GLU A 173 -6.34 -31.03 1.00
#